data_AF-A0A844X8X8-F1
#
_entry.id   AF-A0A844X8X8-F1
#
_cell.length_a   1.000
_cell.length_b   1.000
_cell.length_c   1.000
_cell.angle_alpha   90.00
_cell.angle_beta   90.00
_cell.angle_gamma   90.00
#
_symmetry.space_group_name_H-M   'P 1'
#
loop_
_entity.id
_entity.type
_entity.pdbx_description
1 polymer ?
#
loop_
_entity_poly.entity_id
_entity_poly.type
_entity_poly.pdbx_seq_one_letter_code
_entity_poly.pdbx_strand_id
1 'polypeptide(L)'
;MSASAKQDYKMSFSTGGLFHNESLEVARLHVDGESWEDTILRAMEEGATSLPKSASNRRSLREISNRLLTLTTDERAYLLDEADRSEQQALLWVATCRAYRFIREFAVEVVRDRYLAYQLELPLESFDILLEAKAEWDDDLASLSQSTRLKLRQIMFRIMREAGIISEDHRIQTAVISTRVRHMIEATNPSELTIFPSVPVEGA
;
A
#
# COMPACT_ATOMS: atom_id res chain seq x y z
N MET A 1 8.59 18.61 14.99
CA MET A 1 7.16 18.78 14.67
C MET A 1 7.04 19.34 13.27
N SER A 2 6.97 18.47 12.26
CA SER A 2 6.63 18.89 10.90
C SER A 2 5.13 18.70 10.76
N ALA A 3 4.39 19.80 10.62
CA ALA A 3 2.99 19.75 10.27
C ALA A 3 2.90 19.13 8.88
N SER A 4 2.61 17.82 8.83
CA SER A 4 2.28 17.16 7.57
C SER A 4 1.11 17.93 6.96
N ALA A 5 1.31 18.50 5.77
CA ALA A 5 0.20 19.01 4.98
C ALA A 5 -0.88 17.92 4.96
N LYS A 6 -2.12 18.28 5.31
CA LYS A 6 -3.24 17.34 5.43
C LYS A 6 -3.49 16.77 4.03
N GLN A 7 -2.90 15.62 3.72
CA GLN A 7 -3.13 14.91 2.46
C GLN A 7 -4.58 14.43 2.46
N ASP A 8 -5.35 14.76 1.42
CA ASP A 8 -6.74 14.33 1.30
C ASP A 8 -6.86 12.80 1.27
N TYR A 9 -8.00 12.26 1.72
CA TYR A 9 -8.23 10.82 1.67
C TYR A 9 -8.62 10.37 0.26
N LYS A 10 -7.61 9.96 -0.51
CA LYS A 10 -7.84 9.24 -1.76
C LYS A 10 -8.40 7.83 -1.46
N MET A 11 -9.69 7.60 -1.74
CA MET A 11 -10.35 6.30 -1.51
C MET A 11 -10.50 5.45 -2.78
N SER A 12 -9.67 5.68 -3.81
CA SER A 12 -9.74 4.98 -5.09
C SER A 12 -9.11 3.57 -5.10
N PHE A 13 -8.61 3.08 -3.96
CA PHE A 13 -7.93 1.79 -3.84
C PHE A 13 -8.86 0.57 -3.93
N SER A 14 -10.08 0.71 -4.43
CA SER A 14 -11.07 -0.38 -4.55
C SER A 14 -10.85 -1.32 -5.76
N THR A 15 -9.86 -1.00 -6.60
CA THR A 15 -9.58 -1.67 -7.89
C THR A 15 -9.05 -3.10 -7.73
N GLY A 16 -8.31 -3.42 -6.66
CA GLY A 16 -7.79 -4.76 -6.43
C GLY A 16 -6.77 -4.84 -5.30
N GLY A 17 -6.11 -6.01 -5.18
CA GLY A 17 -5.14 -6.32 -4.13
C GLY A 17 -3.81 -5.56 -4.27
N LEU A 18 -2.72 -6.19 -3.84
CA LEU A 18 -1.35 -5.66 -3.91
C LEU A 18 -0.82 -5.63 -5.36
N PHE A 19 -1.30 -6.52 -6.23
CA PHE A 19 -0.86 -6.65 -7.63
C PHE A 19 0.63 -6.94 -7.77
N HIS A 20 1.14 -7.93 -7.04
CA HIS A 20 2.58 -8.17 -6.94
C HIS A 20 3.25 -8.42 -8.30
N ASN A 21 2.81 -9.43 -9.06
CA ASN A 21 3.44 -9.76 -10.35
C ASN A 21 3.25 -8.63 -11.37
N GLU A 22 2.04 -8.06 -11.42
CA GLU A 22 1.70 -6.99 -12.35
C GLU A 22 2.48 -5.71 -12.05
N SER A 23 2.78 -5.44 -10.77
CA SER A 23 3.63 -4.31 -10.37
C SER A 23 5.07 -4.49 -10.86
N LEU A 24 5.61 -5.71 -10.82
CA LEU A 24 6.94 -5.99 -11.38
C LEU A 24 6.95 -5.83 -12.90
N GLU A 25 5.93 -6.31 -13.59
CA GLU A 25 5.79 -6.12 -15.05
C GLU A 25 5.73 -4.63 -15.41
N VAL A 26 4.86 -3.86 -14.76
CA VAL A 26 4.73 -2.41 -15.02
C VAL A 26 6.00 -1.66 -14.66
N ALA A 27 6.67 -2.02 -13.55
CA ALA A 27 7.93 -1.40 -13.16
C ALA A 27 9.05 -1.67 -14.19
N ARG A 28 9.13 -2.87 -14.78
CA ARG A 28 10.09 -3.17 -15.86
C ARG A 28 9.84 -2.36 -17.13
N LEU A 29 8.57 -2.04 -17.40
CA LEU A 29 8.19 -1.25 -18.56
C LEU A 29 8.44 0.24 -18.37
N HIS A 30 8.60 0.74 -17.15
CA HIS A 30 8.79 2.16 -16.91
C HIS A 30 10.22 2.60 -17.29
N VAL A 31 10.31 3.69 -18.06
CA VAL A 31 11.59 4.36 -18.37
C VAL A 31 11.73 5.57 -17.48
N ASP A 32 12.82 5.65 -16.70
CA ASP A 32 13.04 6.77 -15.79
C ASP A 32 13.01 8.12 -16.51
N GLY A 33 12.23 9.05 -15.96
CA GLY A 33 12.02 10.39 -16.52
C GLY A 33 10.85 10.49 -17.51
N GLU A 34 10.21 9.38 -17.87
CA GLU A 34 9.00 9.39 -18.71
C GLU A 34 7.71 9.61 -17.89
N SER A 35 6.62 9.93 -18.58
CA SER A 35 5.28 9.98 -17.98
C SER A 35 4.77 8.57 -17.67
N TRP A 36 4.19 8.37 -16.49
CA TRP A 36 3.50 7.11 -16.16
C TRP A 36 2.33 6.79 -17.11
N GLU A 37 1.74 7.78 -17.80
CA GLU A 37 0.74 7.48 -18.84
C GLU A 37 1.38 6.77 -20.04
N ASP A 38 2.62 7.11 -20.41
CA ASP A 38 3.34 6.42 -21.49
C ASP A 38 3.66 4.98 -21.10
N THR A 39 4.05 4.75 -19.84
CA THR A 39 4.21 3.40 -19.29
C THR A 39 2.91 2.60 -19.33
N ILE A 40 1.78 3.21 -18.98
CA ILE A 40 0.45 2.56 -19.04
C ILE A 40 0.11 2.19 -20.49
N LEU A 41 0.33 3.10 -21.45
CA LEU A 41 0.08 2.83 -22.86
C LEU A 41 0.95 1.67 -23.35
N ARG A 42 2.25 1.67 -23.01
CA ARG A 42 3.17 0.58 -23.32
C ARG A 42 2.72 -0.75 -22.72
N ALA A 43 2.33 -0.77 -21.45
CA ALA A 43 1.82 -1.97 -20.78
C ALA A 43 0.53 -2.50 -21.44
N MET A 44 -0.33 -1.61 -21.93
CA MET A 44 -1.52 -1.99 -22.69
C MET A 44 -1.18 -2.57 -24.07
N GLU A 45 -0.17 -2.03 -24.76
CA GLU A 45 0.27 -2.46 -26.09
C GLU A 45 1.02 -3.78 -26.07
N GLU A 46 1.94 -3.95 -25.12
CA GLU A 46 2.75 -5.17 -24.97
C GLU A 46 1.94 -6.36 -24.42
N GLY A 47 0.68 -6.12 -24.02
CA GLY A 47 -0.12 -7.14 -23.36
C GLY A 47 0.55 -7.61 -22.08
N ALA A 48 1.26 -6.71 -21.39
CA ALA A 48 1.72 -6.92 -20.03
C ALA A 48 0.48 -7.13 -19.19
N THR A 49 0.08 -8.39 -19.08
CA THR A 49 -0.58 -9.03 -17.96
C THR A 49 -1.36 -10.26 -18.44
N SER A 50 -1.25 -11.31 -17.64
CA SER A 50 -2.26 -12.35 -17.45
C SER A 50 -3.63 -11.82 -16.92
N LEU A 51 -3.93 -10.52 -17.04
CA LEU A 51 -5.17 -9.91 -16.56
C LEU A 51 -6.31 -10.08 -17.59
N PRO A 52 -7.55 -10.40 -17.17
CA PRO A 52 -8.68 -10.45 -18.10
C PRO A 52 -9.22 -9.05 -18.49
N LYS A 53 -9.51 -8.87 -19.79
CA LYS A 53 -10.27 -7.78 -20.49
C LYS A 53 -9.79 -6.31 -20.30
N SER A 54 -9.73 -5.60 -21.43
CA SER A 54 -9.10 -4.29 -21.66
C SER A 54 -9.46 -3.14 -20.69
N ALA A 55 -10.71 -3.00 -20.26
CA ALA A 55 -11.13 -1.91 -19.37
C ALA A 55 -10.74 -2.14 -17.89
N SER A 56 -10.74 -3.40 -17.43
CA SER A 56 -10.24 -3.77 -16.10
C SER A 56 -8.72 -3.65 -16.04
N ASN A 57 -8.05 -3.89 -17.17
CA ASN A 57 -6.61 -3.74 -17.30
C ASN A 57 -6.18 -2.28 -17.08
N ARG A 58 -6.75 -1.30 -17.81
CA ARG A 58 -6.33 0.12 -17.66
C ARG A 58 -6.54 0.67 -16.25
N ARG A 59 -7.63 0.30 -15.55
CA ARG A 59 -7.85 0.74 -14.17
C ARG A 59 -6.79 0.16 -13.22
N SER A 60 -6.46 -1.12 -13.40
CA SER A 60 -5.43 -1.80 -12.61
C SER A 60 -4.05 -1.22 -12.89
N LEU A 61 -3.70 -0.97 -14.16
CA LEU A 61 -2.44 -0.33 -14.56
C LEU A 61 -2.30 1.08 -13.96
N ARG A 62 -3.37 1.87 -13.95
CA ARG A 62 -3.37 3.18 -13.28
C ARG A 62 -3.18 3.06 -11.78
N GLU A 63 -3.82 2.08 -11.16
CA GLU A 63 -3.66 1.81 -9.72
C GLU A 63 -2.23 1.41 -9.37
N ILE A 64 -1.65 0.48 -10.14
CA ILE A 64 -0.27 0.02 -9.99
C ILE A 64 0.70 1.19 -10.20
N SER A 65 0.57 1.92 -11.30
CA SER A 65 1.40 3.09 -11.59
C SER A 65 1.29 4.16 -10.49
N ASN A 66 0.08 4.39 -9.96
CA ASN A 66 -0.15 5.31 -8.84
C ASN A 66 0.58 4.92 -7.56
N ARG A 67 0.82 3.63 -7.33
CA ARG A 67 1.60 3.15 -6.18
C ARG A 67 3.09 3.22 -6.50
N LEU A 68 3.51 2.68 -7.65
CA LEU A 68 4.92 2.64 -8.05
C LEU A 68 5.55 4.02 -8.19
N LEU A 69 4.79 5.04 -8.60
CA LEU A 69 5.29 6.43 -8.67
C LEU A 69 5.67 7.01 -7.30
N THR A 70 5.24 6.40 -6.20
CA THR A 70 5.60 6.81 -4.84
C THR A 70 6.90 6.18 -4.33
N LEU A 71 7.46 5.22 -5.06
CA LEU A 71 8.78 4.68 -4.82
C LEU A 71 9.82 5.59 -5.45
N THR A 72 10.97 5.74 -4.80
CA THR A 72 12.16 6.38 -5.38
C THR A 72 12.72 5.53 -6.52
N THR A 73 13.57 6.12 -7.37
CA THR A 73 14.26 5.37 -8.43
C THR A 73 15.07 4.21 -7.86
N ASP A 74 15.78 4.40 -6.75
CA ASP A 74 16.57 3.35 -6.11
C ASP A 74 15.70 2.22 -5.54
N GLU A 75 14.55 2.54 -4.94
CA GLU A 75 13.59 1.54 -4.47
C GLU A 75 12.99 0.74 -5.64
N ARG A 76 12.70 1.38 -6.77
CA ARG A 76 12.20 0.69 -7.98
C ARG A 76 13.27 -0.20 -8.61
N ALA A 77 14.53 0.24 -8.66
CA ALA A 77 15.63 -0.59 -9.15
C ALA A 77 15.83 -1.83 -8.26
N TYR A 78 15.89 -1.63 -6.94
CA TYR A 78 16.03 -2.74 -5.99
C TYR A 78 14.87 -3.74 -6.08
N LEU A 79 13.62 -3.24 -6.21
CA LEU A 79 12.43 -4.06 -6.41
C LEU A 79 12.57 -5.06 -7.57
N LEU A 80 13.25 -4.65 -8.65
CA LEU A 80 13.35 -5.43 -9.89
C LEU A 80 14.56 -6.36 -9.94
N ASP A 81 15.69 -5.91 -9.39
CA ASP A 81 17.00 -6.50 -9.67
C ASP A 81 17.54 -7.35 -8.53
N GLU A 82 17.20 -7.00 -7.28
CA GLU A 82 17.83 -7.59 -6.08
C GLU A 82 16.83 -8.19 -5.09
N ALA A 83 15.65 -7.57 -4.94
CA ALA A 83 14.68 -7.91 -3.90
C ALA A 83 14.13 -9.33 -4.06
N ASP A 84 14.12 -10.09 -2.96
CA ASP A 84 13.35 -11.34 -2.91
C ASP A 84 11.83 -11.08 -2.85
N ARG A 85 11.03 -12.14 -2.92
CA ARG A 85 9.56 -12.01 -2.92
C ARG A 85 9.03 -11.27 -1.69
N SER A 86 9.60 -11.51 -0.51
CA SER A 86 9.16 -10.89 0.74
C SER A 86 9.53 -9.40 0.77
N GLU A 87 10.71 -9.05 0.27
CA GLU A 87 11.16 -7.67 0.15
C GLU A 87 10.35 -6.90 -0.90
N GLN A 88 10.02 -7.54 -2.02
CA GLN A 88 9.12 -6.99 -3.03
C GLN A 88 7.73 -6.71 -2.43
N GLN A 89 7.17 -7.64 -1.64
CA GLN A 89 5.90 -7.42 -0.94
C GLN A 89 5.99 -6.24 0.04
N ALA A 90 7.10 -6.12 0.78
CA ALA A 90 7.33 -5.02 1.71
C ALA A 90 7.41 -3.66 0.98
N LEU A 91 8.11 -3.58 -0.16
CA LEU A 91 8.19 -2.34 -0.96
C LEU A 91 6.85 -1.96 -1.59
N LEU A 92 6.08 -2.93 -2.07
CA LEU A 92 4.73 -2.67 -2.59
C LEU A 92 3.76 -2.24 -1.47
N TRP A 93 3.97 -2.72 -0.24
CA TRP A 93 3.24 -2.24 0.94
C TRP A 93 3.59 -0.77 1.25
N VAL A 94 4.89 -0.44 1.27
CA VAL A 94 5.37 0.96 1.41
C VAL A 94 4.72 1.85 0.36
N ALA A 95 4.78 1.44 -0.92
CA ALA A 95 4.16 2.17 -2.03
C ALA A 95 2.66 2.40 -1.82
N THR A 96 1.96 1.38 -1.31
CA THR A 96 0.52 1.47 -1.02
C THR A 96 0.23 2.47 0.11
N CYS A 97 0.99 2.43 1.21
CA CYS A 97 0.84 3.37 2.32
C CYS A 97 1.22 4.80 1.95
N ARG A 98 2.20 5.01 1.07
CA ARG A 98 2.54 6.33 0.53
C ARG A 98 1.42 6.87 -0.36
N ALA A 99 0.87 6.01 -1.23
CA ALA A 99 -0.22 6.38 -2.14
C ALA A 99 -1.56 6.66 -1.42
N TYR A 100 -1.81 6.00 -0.28
CA TYR A 100 -3.10 6.03 0.40
C TYR A 100 -2.96 6.33 1.88
N ARG A 101 -3.24 7.58 2.26
CA ARG A 101 -3.24 8.06 3.64
C ARG A 101 -4.08 7.18 4.57
N PHE A 102 -5.29 6.81 4.17
CA PHE A 102 -6.16 5.97 5.00
C PHE A 102 -5.52 4.62 5.35
N ILE A 103 -4.87 3.97 4.37
CA ILE A 103 -4.19 2.68 4.58
C ILE A 103 -2.98 2.86 5.50
N ARG A 104 -2.22 3.94 5.33
CA ARG A 104 -1.10 4.28 6.22
C ARG A 104 -1.55 4.53 7.66
N GLU A 105 -2.57 5.35 7.85
CA GLU A 105 -3.11 5.62 9.19
C GLU A 105 -3.67 4.34 9.82
N PHE A 106 -4.35 3.48 9.05
CA PHE A 106 -4.80 2.18 9.56
C PHE A 106 -3.63 1.28 9.98
N ALA A 107 -2.55 1.24 9.20
CA ALA A 107 -1.36 0.47 9.54
C ALA A 107 -0.72 0.93 10.86
N VAL A 108 -0.66 2.25 11.09
CA VAL A 108 -0.03 2.83 12.27
C VAL A 108 -0.96 2.82 13.49
N GLU A 109 -2.15 3.40 13.37
CA GLU A 109 -3.07 3.66 14.49
C GLU A 109 -3.88 2.42 14.89
N VAL A 110 -3.94 1.39 14.05
CA VAL A 110 -4.72 0.18 14.34
C VAL A 110 -3.84 -1.05 14.36
N VAL A 111 -3.15 -1.35 13.26
CA VAL A 111 -2.40 -2.60 13.15
C VAL A 111 -1.20 -2.60 14.10
N ARG A 112 -0.37 -1.55 14.06
CA ARG A 112 0.81 -1.48 14.92
C ARG A 112 0.42 -1.36 16.40
N ASP A 113 -0.53 -0.50 16.74
CA ASP A 113 -0.99 -0.35 18.14
C ASP A 113 -1.51 -1.66 18.72
N ARG A 114 -2.31 -2.42 17.96
CA ARG A 114 -2.76 -3.76 18.36
C ARG A 114 -1.61 -4.75 18.51
N TYR A 115 -0.64 -4.73 17.60
CA TYR A 115 0.54 -5.61 17.68
C TYR A 115 1.36 -5.34 18.95
N LEU A 116 1.64 -4.06 19.25
CA LEU A 116 2.37 -3.65 20.44
C LEU A 116 1.61 -3.99 21.74
N ALA A 117 0.28 -3.97 21.70
CA ALA A 117 -0.59 -4.42 22.79
C ALA A 117 -0.78 -5.95 22.85
N TYR A 118 -0.09 -6.73 22.01
CA TYR A 118 -0.26 -8.18 21.86
C TYR A 118 -1.69 -8.63 21.50
N GLN A 119 -2.51 -7.74 20.95
CA GLN A 119 -3.85 -8.00 20.44
C GLN A 119 -3.79 -8.39 18.97
N LEU A 120 -3.25 -9.59 18.69
CA LEU A 120 -2.91 -10.00 17.32
C LEU A 120 -4.12 -10.28 16.42
N GLU A 121 -5.33 -10.40 16.95
CA GLU A 121 -6.53 -10.50 16.12
C GLU A 121 -6.87 -9.12 15.54
N LEU A 122 -7.22 -9.06 14.25
CA LEU A 122 -7.65 -7.84 13.58
C LEU A 122 -9.09 -8.01 13.07
N PRO A 123 -10.11 -7.69 13.90
CA PRO A 123 -11.50 -7.73 13.49
C PRO A 123 -11.77 -6.78 12.32
N LEU A 124 -12.69 -7.16 11.42
CA LEU A 124 -13.07 -6.34 10.26
C LEU A 124 -13.65 -4.99 10.69
N GLU A 125 -14.33 -4.96 11.83
CA GLU A 125 -14.93 -3.77 12.44
C GLU A 125 -13.89 -2.69 12.77
N SER A 126 -12.62 -3.07 12.93
CA SER A 126 -11.54 -2.09 13.16
C SER A 126 -11.42 -1.08 12.01
N PHE A 127 -11.76 -1.50 10.77
CA PHE A 127 -11.82 -0.58 9.62
C PHE A 127 -12.94 0.43 9.80
N ASP A 128 -14.13 -0.02 10.19
CA ASP A 128 -15.32 0.82 10.32
C ASP A 128 -15.12 1.84 11.46
N ILE A 129 -14.53 1.41 12.59
CA ILE A 129 -14.20 2.28 13.72
C ILE A 129 -13.23 3.39 13.30
N LEU A 130 -12.14 3.06 12.59
CA LEU A 130 -11.21 4.09 12.12
C LEU A 130 -11.89 5.01 11.11
N LEU A 131 -12.63 4.46 10.15
CA LEU A 131 -13.32 5.24 9.12
C LEU A 131 -14.30 6.24 9.73
N GLU A 132 -15.11 5.81 10.70
CA GLU A 132 -16.05 6.67 11.41
C GLU A 132 -15.31 7.80 12.15
N ALA A 133 -14.24 7.48 12.87
CA ALA A 133 -13.43 8.48 13.58
C ALA A 133 -12.82 9.52 12.62
N LYS A 134 -12.35 9.11 11.43
CA LYS A 134 -11.81 10.05 10.45
C LYS A 134 -12.91 10.85 9.73
N ALA A 135 -14.09 10.26 9.53
CA ALA A 135 -15.24 10.89 8.87
C ALA A 135 -15.88 12.01 9.70
N GLU A 136 -15.65 12.06 11.02
CA GLU A 136 -16.10 13.19 11.87
C GLU A 136 -15.58 14.55 11.40
N TRP A 137 -14.43 14.56 10.70
CA TRP A 137 -13.71 15.78 10.31
C TRP A 137 -13.37 15.82 8.82
N ASP A 138 -14.02 14.96 8.03
CA ASP A 138 -13.78 14.78 6.60
C ASP A 138 -15.07 14.38 5.87
N ASP A 139 -15.66 15.35 5.18
CA ASP A 139 -16.95 15.20 4.49
C ASP A 139 -16.90 14.15 3.37
N ASP A 140 -15.75 14.01 2.69
CA ASP A 140 -15.58 13.02 1.63
C ASP A 140 -15.68 11.61 2.19
N LEU A 141 -15.02 11.33 3.32
CA LEU A 141 -15.18 10.06 4.03
C LEU A 141 -16.60 9.85 4.56
N ALA A 142 -17.22 10.90 5.12
CA ALA A 142 -18.58 10.83 5.64
C ALA A 142 -19.60 10.47 4.54
N SER A 143 -19.38 10.97 3.32
CA SER A 143 -20.25 10.76 2.16
C SER A 143 -20.17 9.35 1.54
N LEU A 144 -19.19 8.52 1.94
CA LEU A 144 -19.01 7.18 1.39
C LEU A 144 -20.26 6.31 1.63
N SER A 145 -20.83 5.78 0.55
CA SER A 145 -21.94 4.83 0.62
C SER A 145 -21.54 3.53 1.33
N GLN A 146 -22.50 2.85 1.94
CA GLN A 146 -22.27 1.56 2.61
C GLN A 146 -21.60 0.53 1.69
N SER A 147 -22.04 0.44 0.42
CA SER A 147 -21.44 -0.47 -0.57
C SER A 147 -19.97 -0.15 -0.85
N THR A 148 -19.61 1.14 -0.90
CA THR A 148 -18.23 1.59 -1.08
C THR A 148 -17.39 1.24 0.14
N ARG A 149 -17.88 1.50 1.36
CA ARG A 149 -17.19 1.15 2.61
C ARG A 149 -16.89 -0.35 2.69
N LEU A 150 -17.89 -1.19 2.42
CA LEU A 150 -17.72 -2.65 2.40
C LEU A 150 -16.67 -3.10 1.37
N LYS A 151 -16.67 -2.47 0.18
CA LYS A 151 -15.69 -2.77 -0.86
C LYS A 151 -14.27 -2.37 -0.45
N LEU A 152 -14.11 -1.17 0.11
CA LEU A 152 -12.81 -0.66 0.59
C LEU A 152 -12.24 -1.57 1.69
N ARG A 153 -13.08 -1.93 2.66
CA ARG A 153 -12.71 -2.88 3.73
C ARG A 153 -12.22 -4.21 3.16
N GLN A 154 -13.00 -4.81 2.25
CA GLN A 154 -12.64 -6.07 1.59
C GLN A 154 -11.27 -5.97 0.92
N ILE A 155 -11.04 -4.90 0.15
CA ILE A 155 -9.81 -4.73 -0.61
C ILE A 155 -8.62 -4.42 0.29
N MET A 156 -8.77 -3.57 1.31
CA MET A 156 -7.69 -3.25 2.23
C MET A 156 -7.20 -4.49 2.99
N PHE A 157 -8.11 -5.32 3.49
CA PHE A 157 -7.74 -6.59 4.13
C PHE A 157 -7.06 -7.55 3.16
N ARG A 158 -7.50 -7.58 1.89
CA ARG A 158 -6.83 -8.37 0.85
C ARG A 158 -5.40 -7.87 0.59
N ILE A 159 -5.19 -6.55 0.48
CA ILE A 159 -3.85 -5.95 0.33
C ILE A 159 -2.96 -6.35 1.50
N MET A 160 -3.43 -6.23 2.74
CA MET A 160 -2.65 -6.57 3.93
C MET A 160 -2.27 -8.06 3.97
N ARG A 161 -3.15 -8.96 3.53
CA ARG A 161 -2.83 -10.40 3.39
C ARG A 161 -1.76 -10.64 2.33
N GLU A 162 -1.94 -10.06 1.15
CA GLU A 162 -0.99 -10.21 0.04
C GLU A 162 0.38 -9.57 0.35
N ALA A 163 0.43 -8.58 1.25
CA ALA A 163 1.65 -7.96 1.76
C ALA A 163 2.26 -8.68 2.97
N GLY A 164 1.61 -9.72 3.51
CA GLY A 164 2.09 -10.44 4.70
C GLY A 164 1.95 -9.68 6.03
N ILE A 165 1.15 -8.61 6.07
CA ILE A 165 0.88 -7.83 7.29
C ILE A 165 -0.11 -8.57 8.21
N ILE A 166 -1.05 -9.31 7.62
CA ILE A 166 -1.99 -10.16 8.34
C ILE A 166 -2.08 -11.55 7.67
N SER A 167 -2.49 -12.57 8.43
CA SER A 167 -2.80 -13.90 7.89
C SER A 167 -4.19 -13.97 7.26
N GLU A 168 -4.51 -15.10 6.62
CA GLU A 168 -5.85 -15.43 6.13
C GLU A 168 -6.91 -15.36 7.24
N ASP A 169 -6.56 -15.75 8.47
CA ASP A 169 -7.45 -15.68 9.65
C ASP A 169 -7.48 -14.28 10.32
N HIS A 170 -7.05 -13.24 9.60
CA HIS A 170 -6.97 -11.86 10.10
C HIS A 170 -6.14 -11.69 11.36
N ARG A 171 -5.03 -12.44 11.48
CA ARG A 171 -4.08 -12.24 12.57
C ARG A 171 -2.90 -11.41 12.11
N ILE A 172 -2.55 -10.36 12.86
CA ILE A 172 -1.40 -9.50 12.59
C ILE A 172 -0.12 -10.34 12.68
N GLN A 173 0.70 -10.22 11.64
CA GLN A 173 1.96 -10.95 11.51
C GLN A 173 3.14 -10.10 11.95
N THR A 174 4.22 -10.78 12.34
CA THR A 174 5.51 -10.12 12.53
C THR A 174 6.10 -9.83 11.15
N ALA A 175 6.21 -8.56 10.79
CA ALA A 175 6.84 -8.13 9.57
C ALA A 175 8.37 -8.08 9.76
N VAL A 176 9.07 -8.93 9.02
CA VAL A 176 10.54 -8.91 8.95
C VAL A 176 10.92 -8.17 7.68
N ILE A 177 11.67 -7.07 7.82
CA ILE A 177 12.27 -6.36 6.70
C ILE A 177 13.78 -6.52 6.76
N SER A 178 14.43 -6.67 5.60
CA SER A 178 15.89 -6.74 5.54
C SER A 178 16.52 -5.40 5.94
N THR A 179 17.79 -5.43 6.33
CA THR A 179 18.57 -4.22 6.62
C THR A 179 18.60 -3.27 5.41
N ARG A 180 18.62 -3.83 4.19
CA ARG A 180 18.64 -3.06 2.95
C ARG A 180 17.34 -2.27 2.76
N VAL A 181 16.18 -2.94 2.89
CA VAL A 181 14.86 -2.31 2.81
C VAL A 181 14.68 -1.27 3.92
N ARG A 182 15.11 -1.59 5.16
CA ARG A 182 15.10 -0.63 6.27
C ARG A 182 15.85 0.65 5.92
N HIS A 183 17.09 0.54 5.45
CA HIS A 183 17.91 1.71 5.12
C HIS A 183 17.30 2.55 3.99
N MET A 184 16.66 1.92 2.99
CA MET A 184 15.95 2.65 1.93
C MET A 184 14.77 3.47 2.47
N ILE A 185 13.99 2.87 3.38
CA ILE A 185 12.88 3.56 4.04
C ILE A 185 13.41 4.70 4.91
N GLU A 186 14.44 4.47 5.73
CA GLU A 186 15.04 5.49 6.61
C GLU A 186 15.66 6.65 5.82
N ALA A 187 16.28 6.37 4.68
CA ALA A 187 16.82 7.41 3.80
C ALA A 187 15.73 8.33 3.21
N THR A 188 14.52 7.81 3.04
CA THR A 188 13.37 8.57 2.52
C THR A 188 12.62 9.27 3.67
N ASN A 189 12.14 8.49 4.63
CA ASN A 189 11.42 8.96 5.82
C ASN A 189 11.43 7.86 6.92
N PRO A 190 12.24 8.01 7.99
CA PRO A 190 12.33 7.02 9.07
C PRO A 190 11.00 6.68 9.74
N SER A 191 10.04 7.63 9.78
CA SER A 191 8.72 7.37 10.36
C SER A 191 7.89 6.36 9.56
N GLU A 192 8.23 6.08 8.31
CA GLU A 192 7.51 5.09 7.50
C GLU A 192 7.77 3.65 7.95
N LEU A 193 8.82 3.39 8.74
CA LEU A 193 8.98 2.09 9.40
C LEU A 193 7.78 1.75 10.29
N THR A 194 7.00 2.75 10.71
CA THR A 194 5.79 2.55 11.53
C THR A 194 4.65 1.82 10.84
N ILE A 195 4.66 1.72 9.51
CA ILE A 195 3.64 0.97 8.77
C ILE A 195 3.81 -0.55 8.91
N PHE A 196 4.90 -1.01 9.51
CA PHE A 196 5.16 -2.41 9.79
C PHE A 196 4.91 -2.71 11.28
N PRO A 197 4.15 -3.77 11.62
CA PRO A 197 3.69 -3.99 13.01
C PRO A 197 4.82 -4.15 14.04
N SER A 198 5.88 -4.87 13.66
CA SER A 198 6.96 -5.31 14.57
C SER A 198 8.27 -4.56 14.42
N VAL A 199 8.35 -3.59 13.50
CA VAL A 199 9.61 -2.92 13.18
C VAL A 199 9.85 -1.79 14.20
N PRO A 200 10.95 -1.85 14.97
CA PRO A 200 11.27 -0.77 15.89
C PRO A 200 11.64 0.49 15.12
N VAL A 201 11.22 1.63 15.68
CA VAL A 201 11.57 2.96 15.21
C VAL A 201 12.41 3.59 16.30
N GLU A 202 13.66 3.91 15.99
CA GLU A 202 14.52 4.59 16.96
C GLU A 202 14.04 6.04 17.13
N GLY A 203 13.81 6.46 18.38
CA GLY A 203 13.51 7.85 18.73
C GLY A 203 12.04 8.30 18.61
N ALA A 204 11.07 7.39 18.76
CA ALA A 204 9.67 7.76 19.01
C ALA A 204 9.45 8.21 20.46
#